data_AF-A0A8B7DYA8-F1
#
_entry.id   AF-A0A8B7DYA8-F1
#
_cell.length_a   1.000
_cell.length_b   1.000
_cell.length_c   1.000
_cell.angle_alpha   90.00
_cell.angle_beta   90.00
_cell.angle_gamma   90.00
#
_symmetry.space_group_name_H-M   'P 1'
#
loop_
_entity.id
_entity.type
_entity.pdbx_description
1 polymer ?
#
loop_
_entity_poly.entity_id
_entity_poly.type
_entity_poly.pdbx_seq_one_letter_code
_entity_poly.pdbx_strand_id
1 'polypeptide(L)'
;MAKGTPSMKSQCWLVLIFLNLNVVANKEKHHLKKQKRDSVATLPDKISSLMTDEIKTGTQFESLGCIFEVAKDDCKTTFLPKQSSCQGMTVPKFFQYFYRETNIKNLTYDFIPMRILQVDRFIMDQCLGEVDIESTAKEGFQIIKGKMKLFDGKVLTTFYYKEVSGLPDFEKFSIEISGNVIIGKHIAPISLIKKKNSLEAQISIRLTSMTALDFYQSLTNKALLDKRSLIDTHIFTDANMQDPLLTGYIGVNGDFEIVLKGEIQHAVLGAVLLSVVVQKPVDSATGVALVASINNIKPNLVLSIATGRSLETFPILKGVVSDLVLEFSNEDLYNIRDDNVNMVLDKYISGDKNISKGAKIKLHLPSDKIVQRVKEPNKILVQIYLIDGSFSLKFPDKLLFDLASVTNNLIPKVPVALFSKVFQVSPEVLITKFVVDIMTKEINVKCLAPEELIMGKDLMAVKNAEFEITHKRNESWKFEMHARKKIAGTFMDVSLEKKKDHYLFLGKIDKITTKQLATNFGAKQVGEATIGQIEFLNYDLLDVRVDADFNEDMKLHFVGNPLFFNYNSSKFEGYVLDVNGARKMIFGLVLNDFRMDDFVQRCYQKDLNQVKWISKLSA
;
A
#
# COMPACT_ATOMS: atom_id res chain seq x y z
N MET A 1 85.44 1.78 -27.60
CA MET A 1 85.17 3.23 -27.74
C MET A 1 84.01 3.54 -26.81
N ALA A 2 84.02 4.49 -25.90
CA ALA A 2 84.98 5.41 -25.31
C ALA A 2 84.44 5.64 -23.87
N LYS A 3 85.30 5.60 -22.84
CA LYS A 3 85.70 6.78 -22.02
C LYS A 3 84.50 7.70 -21.66
N GLY A 4 84.21 8.04 -20.42
CA GLY A 4 84.92 7.91 -19.16
C GLY A 4 84.17 8.74 -18.11
N THR A 5 84.25 8.26 -16.87
CA THR A 5 84.08 8.97 -15.58
C THR A 5 84.88 10.31 -15.55
N PRO A 6 84.63 11.28 -14.62
CA PRO A 6 84.80 10.97 -13.18
C PRO A 6 84.14 11.85 -12.10
N SER A 7 84.11 11.24 -10.91
CA SER A 7 84.42 11.82 -9.59
C SER A 7 83.43 12.84 -9.01
N MET A 8 83.26 13.02 -7.70
CA MET A 8 84.08 12.86 -6.50
C MET A 8 83.10 13.30 -5.36
N LYS A 9 83.13 12.93 -4.09
CA LYS A 9 83.96 12.18 -3.15
C LYS A 9 83.11 12.16 -1.86
N SER A 10 82.87 11.00 -1.23
CA SER A 10 83.51 10.55 0.03
C SER A 10 82.96 11.25 1.30
N GLN A 11 82.77 10.61 2.45
CA GLN A 11 83.48 9.45 3.01
C GLN A 11 82.82 9.02 4.34
N CYS A 12 82.77 7.68 4.54
CA CYS A 12 83.07 6.86 5.74
C CYS A 12 82.51 7.22 7.15
N TRP A 13 82.31 6.30 8.11
CA TRP A 13 82.85 4.96 8.47
C TRP A 13 81.72 4.15 9.17
N LEU A 14 81.48 2.84 9.06
CA LEU A 14 82.28 1.59 9.19
C LEU A 14 82.90 1.34 10.57
N VAL A 15 82.28 0.48 11.39
CA VAL A 15 82.95 -0.58 12.16
C VAL A 15 82.00 -1.77 12.36
N LEU A 16 82.24 -2.84 11.60
CA LEU A 16 82.01 -4.25 11.99
C LEU A 16 83.14 -4.65 12.93
N ILE A 17 82.93 -5.56 13.90
CA ILE A 17 83.71 -6.82 14.05
C ILE A 17 82.85 -7.87 14.77
N PHE A 18 83.08 -9.10 14.34
CA PHE A 18 82.39 -10.36 14.52
C PHE A 18 83.04 -11.27 15.59
N LEU A 19 82.25 -12.28 15.99
CA LEU A 19 82.59 -13.70 16.29
C LEU A 19 83.12 -14.11 17.68
N ASN A 20 82.35 -15.07 18.25
CA ASN A 20 82.76 -16.34 18.88
C ASN A 20 83.51 -16.25 20.23
N LEU A 21 83.28 -17.10 21.25
CA LEU A 21 83.14 -18.56 21.26
C LEU A 21 82.52 -19.06 22.60
N ASN A 22 82.18 -20.35 22.64
CA ASN A 22 81.63 -21.15 23.73
C ASN A 22 82.49 -21.25 25.02
N VAL A 23 81.83 -21.76 26.08
CA VAL A 23 82.26 -22.80 27.06
C VAL A 23 82.31 -22.39 28.55
N VAL A 24 81.34 -22.94 29.30
CA VAL A 24 81.36 -23.54 30.67
C VAL A 24 81.39 -22.69 31.94
N ALA A 25 80.33 -22.93 32.73
CA ALA A 25 80.14 -22.97 34.19
C ALA A 25 81.15 -22.29 35.12
N ASN A 26 80.64 -21.44 36.02
CA ASN A 26 80.56 -21.83 37.43
C ASN A 26 79.52 -21.01 38.21
N LYS A 27 79.00 -21.63 39.27
CA LYS A 27 78.14 -21.01 40.29
C LYS A 27 78.88 -19.85 40.95
N GLU A 28 78.19 -18.72 41.13
CA GLU A 28 78.31 -17.95 42.36
C GLU A 28 77.01 -17.21 42.66
N LYS A 29 76.50 -17.45 43.88
CA LYS A 29 75.37 -16.75 44.47
C LYS A 29 75.82 -15.33 44.77
N HIS A 30 75.15 -14.34 44.20
CA HIS A 30 75.04 -13.03 44.82
C HIS A 30 73.57 -12.71 45.11
N HIS A 31 73.23 -12.80 46.40
CA HIS A 31 72.06 -12.17 46.98
C HIS A 31 72.15 -10.66 46.77
N LEU A 32 71.32 -10.14 45.86
CA LEU A 32 70.89 -8.75 45.88
C LEU A 32 69.38 -8.74 46.14
N LYS A 33 69.02 -8.28 47.34
CA LYS A 33 67.65 -8.01 47.77
C LYS A 33 66.96 -7.13 46.73
N LYS A 34 66.06 -7.70 45.92
CA LYS A 34 65.06 -6.92 45.18
C LYS A 34 64.10 -6.31 46.19
N GLN A 35 64.10 -4.98 46.27
CA GLN A 35 62.90 -4.23 46.63
C GLN A 35 61.75 -4.75 45.77
N LYS A 36 60.62 -5.12 46.38
CA LYS A 36 59.35 -5.35 45.68
C LYS A 36 58.95 -4.02 45.02
N ARG A 37 59.31 -3.85 43.75
CA ARG A 37 58.49 -3.07 42.82
C ARG A 37 57.35 -4.00 42.44
N ASP A 38 56.11 -3.54 42.60
CA ASP A 38 54.96 -4.20 42.00
C ASP A 38 55.25 -4.35 40.50
N SER A 39 55.54 -5.58 40.07
CA SER A 39 55.95 -5.85 38.71
C SER A 39 54.71 -5.82 37.82
N VAL A 40 54.58 -4.78 37.02
CA VAL A 40 53.56 -4.72 35.96
C VAL A 40 53.95 -5.72 34.87
N ALA A 41 53.08 -6.68 34.58
CA ALA A 41 53.30 -7.70 33.55
C ALA A 41 52.85 -7.20 32.18
N THR A 42 53.40 -7.69 31.07
CA THR A 42 52.86 -7.38 29.74
C THR A 42 51.56 -8.15 29.51
N LEU A 43 50.51 -7.50 29.00
CA LEU A 43 49.24 -8.18 28.66
C LEU A 43 49.47 -9.17 27.50
N PRO A 44 49.08 -10.45 27.61
CA PRO A 44 49.10 -11.39 26.47
C PRO A 44 48.46 -10.83 25.20
N ASP A 45 49.03 -11.12 24.03
CA ASP A 45 48.56 -10.64 22.71
C ASP A 45 47.43 -11.50 22.10
N LYS A 46 46.95 -12.52 22.83
CA LYS A 46 45.84 -13.39 22.43
C LYS A 46 44.80 -13.48 23.54
N ILE A 47 43.53 -13.23 23.21
CA ILE A 47 42.43 -13.33 24.19
C ILE A 47 42.32 -14.73 24.78
N SER A 48 42.56 -15.79 24.00
CA SER A 48 42.54 -17.16 24.50
C SER A 48 43.51 -17.40 25.65
N SER A 49 44.63 -16.69 25.71
CA SER A 49 45.63 -16.81 26.77
C SER A 49 45.21 -16.10 28.06
N LEU A 50 44.21 -15.23 27.99
CA LEU A 50 43.61 -14.57 29.15
C LEU A 50 42.40 -15.34 29.71
N MET A 51 41.92 -16.34 28.98
CA MET A 51 40.83 -17.24 29.40
C MET A 51 41.34 -18.39 30.27
N THR A 52 42.18 -18.09 31.27
CA THR A 52 42.75 -19.07 32.20
C THR A 52 42.47 -18.69 33.65
N ASP A 53 42.44 -19.68 34.53
CA ASP A 53 42.20 -19.45 35.96
C ASP A 53 43.37 -18.80 36.71
N GLU A 54 44.51 -18.62 36.04
CA GLU A 54 45.77 -18.20 36.67
C GLU A 54 45.82 -16.70 37.02
N ILE A 55 44.92 -15.89 36.47
CA ILE A 55 44.88 -14.44 36.70
C ILE A 55 44.20 -14.14 38.04
N LYS A 56 44.87 -13.36 38.90
CA LYS A 56 44.37 -12.96 40.23
C LYS A 56 43.93 -11.49 40.27
N THR A 57 42.94 -11.18 41.11
CA THR A 57 42.55 -9.81 41.43
C THR A 57 43.74 -8.98 41.92
N GLY A 58 43.84 -7.73 41.47
CA GLY A 58 44.93 -6.81 41.77
C GLY A 58 46.16 -6.94 40.85
N THR A 59 46.19 -7.95 39.96
CA THR A 59 47.24 -8.07 38.94
C THR A 59 47.20 -6.85 38.01
N GLN A 60 48.38 -6.30 37.69
CA GLN A 60 48.51 -5.17 36.76
C GLN A 60 49.18 -5.62 35.47
N PHE A 61 48.53 -5.30 34.35
CA PHE A 61 49.04 -5.55 33.02
C PHE A 61 49.30 -4.25 32.27
N GLU A 62 50.42 -4.15 31.55
CA GLU A 62 50.73 -3.05 30.65
C GLU A 62 50.56 -3.51 29.19
N SER A 63 49.81 -2.73 28.41
CA SER A 63 49.71 -2.89 26.96
C SER A 63 49.26 -1.59 26.31
N LEU A 64 49.78 -1.32 25.10
CA LEU A 64 49.44 -0.13 24.31
C LEU A 64 49.57 1.20 25.09
N GLY A 65 50.53 1.27 26.03
CA GLY A 65 50.76 2.42 26.89
C GLY A 65 49.72 2.61 28.00
N CYS A 66 48.90 1.60 28.30
CA CYS A 66 47.86 1.61 29.31
C CYS A 66 48.13 0.52 30.36
N ILE A 67 47.92 0.86 31.65
CA ILE A 67 47.97 -0.11 32.75
C ILE A 67 46.54 -0.55 33.08
N PHE A 68 46.26 -1.84 32.95
CA PHE A 68 45.01 -2.48 33.34
C PHE A 68 45.16 -3.13 34.71
N GLU A 69 44.25 -2.81 35.62
CA GLU A 69 44.10 -3.50 36.90
C GLU A 69 43.00 -4.54 36.79
N VAL A 70 43.28 -5.76 37.26
CA VAL A 70 42.34 -6.88 37.13
C VAL A 70 41.47 -7.00 38.38
N ALA A 71 40.18 -7.17 38.17
CA ALA A 71 39.24 -7.66 39.17
C ALA A 71 38.66 -8.99 38.69
N LYS A 72 38.83 -10.07 39.47
CA LYS A 72 38.23 -11.38 39.22
C LYS A 72 37.07 -11.60 40.19
N ASP A 73 35.93 -12.01 39.63
CA ASP A 73 34.73 -12.41 40.35
C ASP A 73 34.21 -13.72 39.72
N ASP A 74 34.38 -14.82 40.45
CA ASP A 74 34.08 -16.17 39.96
C ASP A 74 34.74 -16.46 38.58
N CYS A 75 33.95 -16.78 37.56
CA CYS A 75 34.36 -17.00 36.16
C CYS A 75 34.66 -15.71 35.38
N LYS A 76 34.39 -14.53 35.93
CA LYS A 76 34.51 -13.25 35.22
C LYS A 76 35.79 -12.53 35.60
N THR A 77 36.60 -12.21 34.60
CA THR A 77 37.81 -11.42 34.78
C THR A 77 37.62 -10.06 34.10
N THR A 78 37.56 -9.00 34.90
CA THR A 78 37.40 -7.60 34.46
C THR A 78 38.74 -6.90 34.42
N PHE A 79 39.01 -6.19 33.33
CA PHE A 79 40.23 -5.41 33.13
C PHE A 79 39.88 -3.92 33.13
N LEU A 80 40.34 -3.22 34.16
CA LEU A 80 40.04 -1.81 34.41
C LEU A 80 41.27 -0.95 34.04
N PRO A 81 41.21 -0.13 32.98
CA PRO A 81 42.28 0.80 32.64
C PRO A 81 42.45 1.88 33.71
N LYS A 82 43.68 2.11 34.19
CA LYS A 82 44.01 3.21 35.10
C LYS A 82 43.96 4.54 34.35
N GLN A 83 42.99 5.39 34.72
CA GLN A 83 42.67 6.67 34.05
C GLN A 83 43.88 7.59 33.78
N SER A 84 44.87 7.63 34.67
CA SER A 84 46.08 8.45 34.50
C SER A 84 47.03 7.98 33.40
N SER A 85 46.91 6.72 32.95
CA SER A 85 47.81 6.11 31.95
C SER A 85 47.14 5.84 30.60
N CYS A 86 45.82 5.77 30.53
CA CYS A 86 45.11 5.15 29.40
C CYS A 86 44.44 6.13 28.43
N GLN A 87 44.94 7.36 28.28
CA GLN A 87 44.45 8.32 27.28
C GLN A 87 44.83 7.86 25.85
N GLY A 88 44.13 6.87 25.31
CA GLY A 88 44.41 6.38 23.96
C GLY A 88 43.96 4.97 23.61
N MET A 89 43.43 4.19 24.56
CA MET A 89 42.92 2.84 24.28
C MET A 89 41.54 2.92 23.63
N THR A 90 41.49 2.87 22.30
CA THR A 90 40.26 2.87 21.52
C THR A 90 39.87 1.45 21.12
N VAL A 91 38.58 1.20 20.87
CA VAL A 91 38.10 -0.11 20.40
C VAL A 91 38.92 -0.63 19.20
N PRO A 92 39.29 0.20 18.21
CA PRO A 92 40.16 -0.24 17.12
C PRO A 92 41.52 -0.81 17.54
N LYS A 93 42.17 -0.17 18.50
CA LYS A 93 43.48 -0.61 18.99
C LYS A 93 43.34 -1.90 19.79
N PHE A 94 42.24 -2.07 20.52
CA PHE A 94 41.92 -3.33 21.20
C PHE A 94 41.85 -4.48 20.20
N PHE A 95 41.06 -4.35 19.14
CA PHE A 95 40.94 -5.39 18.11
C PHE A 95 42.25 -5.61 17.35
N GLN A 96 42.97 -4.54 17.02
CA GLN A 96 44.29 -4.66 16.38
C GLN A 96 45.29 -5.42 17.25
N TYR A 97 45.26 -5.22 18.57
CA TYR A 97 46.15 -5.90 19.51
C TYR A 97 45.87 -7.40 19.60
N PHE A 98 44.61 -7.75 19.83
CA PHE A 98 44.22 -9.14 20.13
C PHE A 98 43.93 -10.01 18.91
N TYR A 99 43.51 -9.39 17.80
CA TYR A 99 43.04 -10.08 16.61
C TYR A 99 43.86 -9.74 15.36
N ARG A 100 44.81 -8.80 15.44
CA ARG A 100 45.67 -8.36 14.31
C ARG A 100 44.88 -7.84 13.09
N GLU A 101 43.64 -7.42 13.32
CA GLU A 101 42.71 -6.91 12.32
C GLU A 101 43.04 -5.47 11.91
N THR A 102 43.09 -5.21 10.60
CA THR A 102 43.35 -3.86 10.03
C THR A 102 42.10 -3.20 9.46
N ASN A 103 41.01 -3.93 9.21
CA ASN A 103 39.82 -3.39 8.55
C ASN A 103 38.56 -3.46 9.42
N ILE A 104 38.57 -2.69 10.51
CA ILE A 104 37.46 -2.58 11.48
C ILE A 104 36.21 -1.94 10.87
N LYS A 105 36.30 -1.40 9.65
CA LYS A 105 35.10 -1.00 8.91
C LYS A 105 34.24 -2.19 8.51
N ASN A 106 34.85 -3.33 8.18
CA ASN A 106 34.11 -4.56 7.85
C ASN A 106 33.39 -5.12 9.09
N LEU A 107 33.90 -4.81 10.28
CA LEU A 107 33.30 -5.20 11.56
C LEU A 107 31.99 -4.50 11.87
N THR A 108 31.80 -3.27 11.37
CA THR A 108 30.67 -2.43 11.79
C THR A 108 29.91 -1.78 10.64
N TYR A 109 30.36 -1.90 9.40
CA TYR A 109 29.76 -1.25 8.23
C TYR A 109 29.54 0.27 8.41
N ASP A 110 30.42 0.93 9.16
CA ASP A 110 30.27 2.33 9.60
C ASP A 110 28.98 2.61 10.44
N PHE A 111 28.22 1.58 10.84
CA PHE A 111 27.07 1.67 11.74
C PHE A 111 27.46 2.27 13.09
N ILE A 112 28.63 1.88 13.60
CA ILE A 112 29.24 2.43 14.81
C ILE A 112 30.66 2.91 14.48
N PRO A 113 30.98 4.18 14.73
CA PRO A 113 32.30 4.74 14.45
C PRO A 113 33.31 4.34 15.53
N MET A 114 33.77 3.09 15.51
CA MET A 114 34.64 2.51 16.53
C MET A 114 35.86 3.37 16.93
N ARG A 115 36.40 4.19 16.01
CA ARG A 115 37.54 5.09 16.25
C ARG A 115 37.33 6.11 17.38
N ILE A 116 36.08 6.48 17.67
CA ILE A 116 35.77 7.48 18.71
C ILE A 116 35.44 6.82 20.06
N LEU A 117 35.34 5.50 20.10
CA LEU A 117 35.00 4.73 21.29
C LEU A 117 36.27 4.44 22.09
N GLN A 118 36.32 4.96 23.30
CA GLN A 118 37.35 4.66 24.29
C GLN A 118 36.91 3.47 25.12
N VAL A 119 37.79 2.49 25.29
CA VAL A 119 37.52 1.31 26.14
C VAL A 119 37.57 1.74 27.60
N ASP A 120 36.45 1.62 28.30
CA ASP A 120 36.33 1.91 29.73
C ASP A 120 36.66 0.70 30.58
N ARG A 121 36.27 -0.49 30.12
CA ARG A 121 36.68 -1.79 30.65
C ARG A 121 36.37 -2.89 29.65
N PHE A 122 37.04 -4.02 29.80
CA PHE A 122 36.61 -5.25 29.14
C PHE A 122 36.52 -6.40 30.15
N ILE A 123 35.53 -7.26 29.97
CA ILE A 123 35.21 -8.37 30.85
C ILE A 123 35.32 -9.64 30.02
N MET A 124 35.97 -10.66 30.56
CA MET A 124 36.00 -11.97 29.97
C MET A 124 35.28 -12.94 30.87
N ASP A 125 34.21 -13.53 30.36
CA ASP A 125 33.47 -14.61 31.02
C ASP A 125 34.06 -15.95 30.56
N GLN A 126 34.81 -16.59 31.46
CA GLN A 126 35.48 -17.86 31.18
C GLN A 126 34.50 -19.04 31.12
N CYS A 127 33.39 -18.95 31.86
CA CYS A 127 32.34 -19.96 31.89
C CYS A 127 31.61 -20.01 30.53
N LEU A 128 31.28 -18.84 29.98
CA LEU A 128 30.54 -18.72 28.73
C LEU A 128 31.43 -18.56 27.50
N GLY A 129 32.72 -18.24 27.69
CA GLY A 129 33.63 -17.87 26.62
C GLY A 129 33.27 -16.55 25.93
N GLU A 130 32.60 -15.66 26.63
CA GLU A 130 32.17 -14.36 26.12
C GLU A 130 33.13 -13.25 26.52
N VAL A 131 33.21 -12.22 25.69
CA VAL A 131 33.99 -11.02 25.92
C VAL A 131 33.06 -9.83 25.77
N ASP A 132 32.97 -9.03 26.83
CA ASP A 132 32.25 -7.77 26.86
C ASP A 132 33.25 -6.62 26.82
N ILE A 133 33.03 -5.68 25.91
CA ILE A 133 33.80 -4.43 25.83
C ILE A 133 32.83 -3.29 26.13
N GLU A 134 33.03 -2.63 27.25
CA GLU A 134 32.33 -1.39 27.58
C GLU A 134 33.16 -0.20 27.13
N SER A 135 32.52 0.72 26.41
CA SER A 135 33.20 1.86 25.84
C SER A 135 32.34 3.11 25.84
N THR A 136 32.99 4.26 25.96
CA THR A 136 32.35 5.59 25.91
C THR A 136 32.84 6.33 24.67
N ALA A 137 31.91 6.95 23.95
CA ALA A 137 32.19 7.80 22.80
C ALA A 137 32.78 9.14 23.27
N LYS A 138 33.96 9.50 22.76
CA LYS A 138 34.62 10.79 23.06
C LYS A 138 33.89 12.00 22.47
N GLU A 139 33.13 11.76 21.41
CA GLU A 139 32.35 12.78 20.71
C GLU A 139 31.02 12.17 20.24
N GLY A 140 30.04 13.03 19.96
CA GLY A 140 28.75 12.56 19.46
C GLY A 140 28.80 12.08 18.02
N PHE A 141 28.05 11.03 17.69
CA PHE A 141 28.01 10.42 16.35
C PHE A 141 26.60 10.16 15.85
N GLN A 142 26.45 9.95 14.55
CA GLN A 142 25.15 9.74 13.91
C GLN A 142 24.76 8.27 13.96
N ILE A 143 23.59 7.98 14.52
CA ILE A 143 22.95 6.64 14.48
C ILE A 143 22.17 6.50 13.17
N ILE A 144 21.51 7.58 12.74
CA ILE A 144 20.93 7.70 11.41
C ILE A 144 21.63 8.87 10.73
N LYS A 145 22.32 8.58 9.63
CA LYS A 145 23.16 9.54 8.91
C LYS A 145 22.38 10.81 8.56
N GLY A 146 22.86 11.95 9.05
CA GLY A 146 22.28 13.27 8.86
C GLY A 146 20.97 13.55 9.60
N LYS A 147 20.45 12.61 10.42
CA LYS A 147 19.11 12.70 11.02
C LYS A 147 19.11 12.58 12.54
N MET A 148 19.78 11.57 13.09
CA MET A 148 19.81 11.32 14.53
C MET A 148 21.23 11.22 15.03
N LYS A 149 21.60 12.10 15.98
CA LYS A 149 22.94 12.16 16.59
C LYS A 149 22.87 11.81 18.07
N LEU A 150 23.72 10.87 18.48
CA LEU A 150 23.97 10.46 19.85
C LEU A 150 25.02 11.37 20.50
N PHE A 151 24.83 11.66 21.78
CA PHE A 151 25.75 12.35 22.68
C PHE A 151 25.90 11.53 23.95
N ASP A 152 27.05 11.65 24.60
CA ASP A 152 27.41 10.89 25.81
C ASP A 152 27.16 9.38 25.64
N GLY A 153 27.47 8.89 24.44
CA GLY A 153 27.15 7.53 24.01
C GLY A 153 28.00 6.50 24.73
N LYS A 154 27.37 5.50 25.33
CA LYS A 154 28.00 4.29 25.85
C LYS A 154 27.65 3.12 24.97
N VAL A 155 28.65 2.31 24.64
CA VAL A 155 28.52 1.13 23.77
C VAL A 155 29.08 -0.07 24.51
N LEU A 156 28.22 -1.07 24.73
CA LEU A 156 28.59 -2.41 25.17
C LEU A 156 28.63 -3.31 23.94
N THR A 157 29.77 -3.94 23.69
CA THR A 157 29.97 -4.91 22.60
C THR A 157 30.27 -6.27 23.19
N THR A 158 29.42 -7.26 22.93
CA THR A 158 29.55 -8.64 23.44
C THR A 158 29.77 -9.62 22.30
N PHE A 159 30.71 -10.55 22.45
CA PHE A 159 30.96 -11.60 21.45
C PHE A 159 31.63 -12.83 22.05
N TYR A 160 31.53 -13.97 21.37
CA TYR A 160 32.22 -15.20 21.75
C TYR A 160 33.64 -15.24 21.18
N TYR A 161 34.68 -15.32 22.02
CA TYR A 161 36.05 -15.08 21.55
C TYR A 161 36.53 -16.07 20.49
N LYS A 162 36.03 -17.32 20.49
CA LYS A 162 36.42 -18.33 19.48
C LYS A 162 35.80 -18.06 18.12
N GLU A 163 34.60 -17.48 18.07
CA GLU A 163 33.91 -17.15 16.81
C GLU A 163 34.55 -15.96 16.09
N VAL A 164 35.28 -15.13 16.82
CA VAL A 164 35.95 -13.90 16.36
C VAL A 164 37.43 -14.17 16.00
N SER A 165 37.93 -15.40 16.14
CA SER A 165 39.33 -15.77 15.89
C SER A 165 39.78 -15.79 14.40
N GLY A 166 38.96 -15.25 13.49
CA GLY A 166 39.23 -15.06 12.05
C GLY A 166 38.76 -13.67 11.59
N LEU A 167 38.30 -13.52 10.33
CA LEU A 167 37.63 -12.30 9.85
C LEU A 167 36.32 -12.11 10.64
N PRO A 168 36.22 -11.09 11.49
CA PRO A 168 35.08 -10.93 12.36
C PRO A 168 33.95 -10.24 11.61
N ASP A 169 32.75 -10.80 11.77
CA ASP A 169 31.54 -10.41 11.06
C ASP A 169 30.60 -9.68 12.03
N PHE A 170 29.99 -8.58 11.59
CA PHE A 170 29.07 -7.77 12.39
C PHE A 170 27.97 -8.64 13.02
N GLU A 171 27.49 -9.67 12.33
CA GLU A 171 26.45 -10.58 12.83
C GLU A 171 26.83 -11.27 14.15
N LYS A 172 28.12 -11.54 14.38
CA LYS A 172 28.62 -12.27 15.55
C LYS A 172 28.65 -11.45 16.84
N PHE A 173 28.45 -10.15 16.75
CA PHE A 173 28.46 -9.24 17.90
C PHE A 173 27.05 -8.98 18.40
N SER A 174 26.86 -8.90 19.71
CA SER A 174 25.73 -8.19 20.29
C SER A 174 26.21 -6.78 20.63
N ILE A 175 25.37 -5.78 20.37
CA ILE A 175 25.74 -4.38 20.63
C ILE A 175 24.59 -3.67 21.31
N GLU A 176 24.89 -3.06 22.45
CA GLU A 176 23.96 -2.19 23.16
C GLU A 176 24.52 -0.77 23.20
N ILE A 177 23.71 0.19 22.77
CA ILE A 177 24.05 1.61 22.79
C ILE A 177 23.06 2.34 23.69
N SER A 178 23.60 3.12 24.61
CA SER A 178 22.84 4.05 25.45
C SER A 178 23.46 5.44 25.42
N GLY A 179 22.70 6.45 25.84
CA GLY A 179 23.13 7.85 25.82
C GLY A 179 21.94 8.76 25.52
N ASN A 180 22.22 9.98 25.07
CA ASN A 180 21.17 10.95 24.73
C ASN A 180 21.17 11.23 23.23
N VAL A 181 19.99 11.25 22.60
CA VAL A 181 19.84 11.65 21.20
C VAL A 181 19.04 12.93 21.08
N ILE A 182 19.36 13.71 20.04
CA ILE A 182 18.56 14.86 19.63
C ILE A 182 17.62 14.42 18.50
N ILE A 183 16.31 14.61 18.71
CA ILE A 183 15.26 14.37 17.71
C ILE A 183 14.41 15.63 17.60
N GLY A 184 14.54 16.34 16.48
CA GLY A 184 13.97 17.68 16.34
C GLY A 184 14.55 18.63 17.39
N LYS A 185 13.70 19.09 18.33
CA LYS A 185 14.09 19.96 19.45
C LYS A 185 14.21 19.22 20.80
N HIS A 186 13.99 17.91 20.82
CA HIS A 186 13.94 17.12 22.04
C HIS A 186 15.26 16.38 22.27
N ILE A 187 15.67 16.30 23.53
CA ILE A 187 16.79 15.47 23.99
C ILE A 187 16.19 14.33 24.80
N ALA A 188 16.53 13.09 24.47
CA ALA A 188 15.97 11.94 25.16
C ALA A 188 16.96 10.77 25.24
N PRO A 189 16.84 9.95 26.30
CA PRO A 189 17.67 8.75 26.41
C PRO A 189 17.28 7.73 25.35
N ILE A 190 18.28 7.13 24.72
CA ILE A 190 18.10 6.04 23.75
C ILE A 190 18.52 4.71 24.35
N SER A 191 17.80 3.66 23.97
CA SER A 191 18.28 2.28 24.01
C SER A 191 18.28 1.73 22.59
N LEU A 192 19.45 1.31 22.12
CA LEU A 192 19.59 0.63 20.84
C LEU A 192 20.27 -0.71 21.08
N ILE A 193 19.61 -1.80 20.64
CA ILE A 193 20.04 -3.17 20.90
C ILE A 193 20.11 -3.92 19.58
N LYS A 194 21.32 -4.33 19.20
CA LYS A 194 21.61 -5.24 18.11
C LYS A 194 21.90 -6.61 18.70
N LYS A 195 21.08 -7.61 18.39
CA LYS A 195 21.29 -8.99 18.85
C LYS A 195 22.32 -9.71 17.99
N LYS A 196 22.95 -10.74 18.55
CA LYS A 196 23.76 -11.70 17.79
C LYS A 196 22.93 -12.35 16.66
N ASN A 197 23.56 -12.67 15.54
CA ASN A 197 22.94 -13.21 14.32
C ASN A 197 21.90 -12.30 13.65
N SER A 198 21.96 -10.99 13.91
CA SER A 198 21.14 -9.96 13.25
C SER A 198 22.04 -8.98 12.49
N LEU A 199 21.54 -8.37 11.43
CA LEU A 199 22.14 -7.19 10.77
C LEU A 199 21.42 -5.89 11.14
N GLU A 200 20.45 -5.99 12.03
CA GLU A 200 19.56 -4.89 12.41
C GLU A 200 19.63 -4.65 13.91
N ALA A 201 19.53 -3.38 14.28
CA ALA A 201 19.43 -2.93 15.66
C ALA A 201 18.00 -2.43 15.94
N GLN A 202 17.44 -2.87 17.07
CA GLN A 202 16.19 -2.33 17.60
C GLN A 202 16.47 -1.01 18.32
N ILE A 203 15.64 0.00 18.09
CA ILE A 203 15.70 1.30 18.76
C ILE A 203 14.47 1.49 19.64
N SER A 204 14.65 2.06 20.83
CA SER A 204 13.59 2.46 21.75
C SER A 204 13.95 3.76 22.45
N ILE A 205 13.04 4.74 22.38
CA ILE A 205 13.18 6.06 23.00
C ILE A 205 11.84 6.45 23.61
N ARG A 206 11.86 6.87 24.88
CA ARG A 206 10.70 7.48 25.54
C ARG A 206 10.88 8.98 25.57
N LEU A 207 9.90 9.70 25.06
CA LEU A 207 9.85 11.15 25.04
C LEU A 207 8.79 11.61 26.04
N THR A 208 8.92 12.83 26.56
CA THR A 208 7.86 13.43 27.41
C THR A 208 6.73 14.00 26.56
N SER A 209 7.06 14.61 25.43
CA SER A 209 6.09 15.06 24.45
C SER A 209 6.73 15.26 23.09
N MET A 210 5.95 15.13 22.02
CA MET A 210 6.39 15.42 20.65
C MET A 210 5.19 15.57 19.71
N THR A 211 5.29 16.48 18.73
CA THR A 211 4.32 16.51 17.63
C THR A 211 4.72 15.52 16.53
N ALA A 212 3.74 15.01 15.79
CA ALA A 212 4.00 14.18 14.63
C ALA A 212 4.83 14.93 13.57
N LEU A 213 4.57 16.24 13.38
CA LEU A 213 5.32 17.13 12.49
C LEU A 213 6.79 17.20 12.84
N ASP A 214 7.12 17.56 14.08
CA ASP A 214 8.51 17.68 14.55
C ASP A 214 9.25 16.33 14.41
N PHE A 215 8.55 15.23 14.67
CA PHE A 215 9.11 13.89 14.54
C PHE A 215 9.48 13.54 13.11
N TYR A 216 8.53 13.53 12.17
CA TYR A 216 8.87 13.08 10.81
C TYR A 216 9.81 14.08 10.11
N GLN A 217 9.73 15.37 10.42
CA GLN A 217 10.66 16.37 9.87
C GLN A 217 12.09 16.18 10.35
N SER A 218 12.29 15.62 11.55
CA SER A 218 13.63 15.25 12.02
C SER A 218 14.28 14.12 11.20
N LEU A 219 13.47 13.30 10.53
CA LEU A 219 13.92 12.15 9.75
C LEU A 219 13.85 12.36 8.23
N THR A 220 12.96 13.22 7.73
CA THR A 220 12.80 13.50 6.30
C THR A 220 12.29 14.90 6.02
N ASN A 221 12.60 15.44 4.84
CA ASN A 221 12.09 16.74 4.40
C ASN A 221 10.84 16.61 3.52
N LYS A 222 10.37 15.38 3.27
CA LYS A 222 9.14 15.17 2.50
C LYS A 222 7.94 15.58 3.34
N ALA A 223 7.03 16.34 2.73
CA ALA A 223 5.71 16.55 3.31
C ALA A 223 4.93 15.23 3.36
N LEU A 224 4.00 15.12 4.31
CA LEU A 224 3.12 13.96 4.46
C LEU A 224 2.13 13.82 3.29
N LEU A 225 1.67 14.95 2.74
CA LEU A 225 0.83 15.00 1.53
C LEU A 225 1.30 16.16 0.62
N ASP A 226 0.96 16.09 -0.67
CA ASP A 226 1.19 17.18 -1.62
C ASP A 226 0.36 18.42 -1.22
N LYS A 227 0.88 19.63 -1.47
CA LYS A 227 0.16 20.90 -1.30
C LYS A 227 -1.12 20.97 -2.13
N ARG A 228 -1.26 20.15 -3.17
CA ARG A 228 -2.50 20.02 -3.96
C ARG A 228 -3.58 19.20 -3.26
N SER A 229 -3.22 18.43 -2.23
CA SER A 229 -4.16 17.68 -1.43
C SER A 229 -5.12 18.64 -0.72
N LEU A 230 -6.42 18.41 -0.86
CA LEU A 230 -7.45 19.11 -0.10
C LEU A 230 -7.58 18.58 1.34
N ILE A 231 -6.67 17.70 1.75
CA ILE A 231 -6.68 17.06 3.06
C ILE A 231 -5.85 17.87 4.02
N ASP A 232 -6.51 18.40 5.04
CA ASP A 232 -5.89 19.07 6.16
C ASP A 232 -5.38 18.04 7.17
N THR A 233 -4.08 17.76 7.11
CA THR A 233 -3.42 16.86 8.07
C THR A 233 -2.92 17.58 9.32
N HIS A 234 -3.00 18.92 9.39
CA HIS A 234 -2.45 19.71 10.50
C HIS A 234 -3.00 19.25 11.86
N ILE A 235 -4.25 18.81 11.86
CA ILE A 235 -4.95 18.35 13.05
C ILE A 235 -4.29 17.13 13.70
N PHE A 236 -3.65 16.27 12.89
CA PHE A 236 -2.89 15.12 13.39
C PHE A 236 -1.39 15.40 13.45
N THR A 237 -0.84 16.28 12.60
CA THR A 237 0.59 16.56 12.59
C THR A 237 1.00 17.50 13.72
N ASP A 238 0.17 18.47 14.07
CA ASP A 238 0.51 19.57 14.97
C ASP A 238 0.06 19.28 16.42
N ALA A 239 -0.80 18.28 16.61
CA ALA A 239 -1.21 17.82 17.93
C ALA A 239 -0.04 17.21 18.70
N ASN A 240 0.10 17.62 19.96
CA ASN A 240 1.17 17.15 20.82
C ASN A 240 0.82 15.79 21.44
N MET A 241 1.64 14.77 21.18
CA MET A 241 1.53 13.48 21.84
C MET A 241 2.13 13.58 23.24
N GLN A 242 1.45 13.04 24.25
CA GLN A 242 1.98 12.93 25.61
C GLN A 242 2.66 11.58 25.81
N ASP A 243 3.83 11.61 26.44
CA ASP A 243 4.69 10.45 26.72
C ASP A 243 4.88 9.47 25.54
N PRO A 244 5.16 9.94 24.30
CA PRO A 244 5.17 9.04 23.17
C PRO A 244 6.39 8.10 23.21
N LEU A 245 6.16 6.89 22.70
CA LEU A 245 7.15 5.84 22.56
C LEU A 245 7.60 5.77 21.10
N LEU A 246 8.89 5.96 20.87
CA LEU A 246 9.52 5.71 19.59
C LEU A 246 10.16 4.32 19.60
N THR A 247 9.76 3.47 18.67
CA THR A 247 10.33 2.13 18.45
C THR A 247 10.75 1.95 17.00
N GLY A 248 11.64 1.03 16.71
CA GLY A 248 12.00 0.76 15.31
C GLY A 248 13.18 -0.17 15.12
N TYR A 249 13.62 -0.23 13.87
CA TYR A 249 14.77 -1.02 13.41
C TYR A 249 15.67 -0.16 12.53
N ILE A 250 16.97 -0.36 12.65
CA ILE A 250 17.99 0.28 11.81
C ILE A 250 18.91 -0.81 11.27
N GLY A 251 18.99 -0.92 9.95
CA GLY A 251 19.88 -1.85 9.26
C GLY A 251 21.26 -1.24 9.01
N VAL A 252 22.28 -2.09 8.94
CA VAL A 252 23.66 -1.67 8.60
C VAL A 252 23.78 -1.04 7.20
N ASN A 253 22.85 -1.35 6.29
CA ASN A 253 22.83 -0.80 4.93
C ASN A 253 22.19 0.59 4.86
N GLY A 254 21.79 1.16 6.01
CA GLY A 254 21.19 2.49 6.12
C GLY A 254 19.70 2.54 5.79
N ASP A 255 19.06 1.37 5.68
CA ASP A 255 17.62 1.21 5.75
C ASP A 255 17.13 1.29 7.21
N PHE A 256 15.91 1.79 7.41
CA PHE A 256 15.30 1.85 8.73
C PHE A 256 13.77 1.92 8.67
N GLU A 257 13.14 1.52 9.76
CA GLU A 257 11.74 1.80 10.07
C GLU A 257 11.67 2.32 11.50
N ILE A 258 11.19 3.56 11.68
CA ILE A 258 10.97 4.15 12.99
C ILE A 258 9.51 4.55 13.12
N VAL A 259 8.89 4.14 14.21
CA VAL A 259 7.52 4.42 14.56
C VAL A 259 7.48 5.24 15.84
N LEU A 260 6.90 6.44 15.79
CA LEU A 260 6.50 7.19 16.98
C LEU A 260 5.03 6.88 17.28
N LYS A 261 4.72 6.53 18.53
CA LYS A 261 3.35 6.27 18.97
C LYS A 261 3.02 7.06 20.21
N GLY A 262 1.80 7.58 20.26
CA GLY A 262 1.28 8.24 21.45
C GLY A 262 -0.22 8.49 21.32
N GLU A 263 -0.81 8.87 22.44
CA GLU A 263 -2.17 9.39 22.44
C GLU A 263 -2.13 10.91 22.27
N ILE A 264 -3.01 11.45 21.41
CA ILE A 264 -3.29 12.88 21.33
C ILE A 264 -4.71 13.14 21.85
N GLN A 265 -4.89 14.28 22.51
CA GLN A 265 -6.18 14.76 22.94
C GLN A 265 -6.66 15.86 21.99
N HIS A 266 -7.77 15.61 21.30
CA HIS A 266 -8.34 16.56 20.35
C HIS A 266 -9.73 17.01 20.82
N ALA A 267 -9.97 18.33 20.83
CA ALA A 267 -11.20 18.92 21.39
C ALA A 267 -12.50 18.34 20.78
N VAL A 268 -12.47 17.96 19.51
CA VAL A 268 -13.64 17.43 18.77
C VAL A 268 -13.60 15.92 18.60
N LEU A 269 -12.42 15.31 18.54
CA LEU A 269 -12.26 13.87 18.24
C LEU A 269 -12.06 13.03 19.50
N GLY A 270 -11.83 13.66 20.65
CA GLY A 270 -11.48 12.99 21.90
C GLY A 270 -10.05 12.44 21.87
N ALA A 271 -9.86 11.32 22.56
CA ALA A 271 -8.60 10.59 22.58
C ALA A 271 -8.37 9.87 21.24
N VAL A 272 -7.23 10.13 20.62
CA VAL A 272 -6.83 9.51 19.35
C VAL A 272 -5.49 8.81 19.57
N LEU A 273 -5.45 7.51 19.32
CA LEU A 273 -4.18 6.78 19.28
C LEU A 273 -3.53 7.05 17.92
N LEU A 274 -2.37 7.69 17.93
CA LEU A 274 -1.67 8.15 16.76
C LEU A 274 -0.32 7.44 16.63
N SER A 275 -0.04 6.92 15.44
CA SER A 275 1.26 6.35 15.07
C SER A 275 1.79 7.06 13.83
N VAL A 276 3.06 7.47 13.88
CA VAL A 276 3.78 8.03 12.72
C VAL A 276 4.88 7.06 12.36
N VAL A 277 4.82 6.52 11.14
CA VAL A 277 5.77 5.55 10.61
C VAL A 277 6.67 6.27 9.62
N VAL A 278 7.97 6.23 9.83
CA VAL A 278 8.98 6.68 8.86
C VAL A 278 9.79 5.48 8.42
N GLN A 279 9.68 5.12 7.15
CA GLN A 279 10.37 3.96 6.58
C GLN A 279 11.27 4.41 5.44
N LYS A 280 12.52 3.95 5.44
CA LYS A 280 13.48 4.15 4.36
C LYS A 280 14.06 2.81 3.96
N PRO A 281 13.64 2.23 2.82
CA PRO A 281 14.32 1.10 2.19
C PRO A 281 15.73 1.47 1.69
N VAL A 282 16.56 0.47 1.39
CA VAL A 282 17.95 0.66 0.93
C VAL A 282 18.00 1.52 -0.35
N ASP A 283 17.21 1.16 -1.36
CA ASP A 283 17.27 1.75 -2.71
C ASP A 283 16.03 2.60 -3.05
N SER A 284 15.31 3.09 -2.04
CA SER A 284 14.13 3.94 -2.28
C SER A 284 14.11 5.17 -1.38
N ALA A 285 13.25 6.11 -1.75
CA ALA A 285 13.08 7.33 -0.98
C ALA A 285 12.37 7.04 0.34
N THR A 286 12.73 7.80 1.39
CA THR A 286 12.02 7.75 2.67
C THR A 286 10.53 8.05 2.48
N GLY A 287 9.68 7.14 2.94
CA GLY A 287 8.24 7.32 3.07
C GLY A 287 7.85 7.65 4.51
N VAL A 288 6.75 8.37 4.65
CA VAL A 288 6.13 8.72 5.93
C VAL A 288 4.66 8.38 5.85
N ALA A 289 4.17 7.67 6.86
CA ALA A 289 2.77 7.45 7.06
C ALA A 289 2.32 7.90 8.46
N LEU A 290 1.04 8.21 8.56
CA LEU A 290 0.33 8.50 9.78
C LEU A 290 -0.85 7.53 9.85
N VAL A 291 -0.96 6.81 10.96
CA VAL A 291 -2.07 5.89 11.25
C VAL A 291 -2.73 6.35 12.55
N ALA A 292 -4.01 6.71 12.48
CA ALA A 292 -4.79 7.15 13.63
C ALA A 292 -5.97 6.21 13.87
N SER A 293 -6.12 5.69 15.09
CA SER A 293 -7.30 4.93 15.52
C SER A 293 -8.19 5.84 16.37
N ILE A 294 -9.45 5.99 15.95
CA ILE A 294 -10.45 6.82 16.62
C ILE A 294 -11.66 5.94 16.93
N ASN A 295 -12.07 5.91 18.19
CA ASN A 295 -13.17 5.06 18.64
C ASN A 295 -14.46 5.87 18.82
N ASN A 296 -15.60 5.24 18.56
CA ASN A 296 -16.94 5.77 18.84
C ASN A 296 -17.20 7.19 18.29
N ILE A 297 -16.81 7.43 17.03
CA ILE A 297 -16.88 8.76 16.39
C ILE A 297 -17.84 8.74 15.20
N LYS A 298 -18.36 9.91 14.82
CA LYS A 298 -19.12 10.06 13.58
C LYS A 298 -18.15 10.17 12.39
N PRO A 299 -18.16 9.27 11.39
CA PRO A 299 -17.21 9.30 10.29
C PRO A 299 -17.26 10.58 9.45
N ASN A 300 -18.46 11.16 9.31
CA ASN A 300 -18.64 12.44 8.61
C ASN A 300 -17.90 13.59 9.30
N LEU A 301 -17.76 13.57 10.63
CA LEU A 301 -17.03 14.57 11.40
C LEU A 301 -15.54 14.47 11.12
N VAL A 302 -14.98 13.25 11.16
CA VAL A 302 -13.56 13.00 10.83
C VAL A 302 -13.24 13.44 9.41
N LEU A 303 -14.08 13.08 8.43
CA LEU A 303 -13.89 13.53 7.06
C LEU A 303 -14.05 15.04 6.90
N SER A 304 -14.98 15.66 7.63
CA SER A 304 -15.19 17.11 7.53
C SER A 304 -13.99 17.88 8.05
N ILE A 305 -13.42 17.39 9.15
CA ILE A 305 -12.19 17.86 9.77
C ILE A 305 -11.02 17.68 8.80
N ALA A 306 -10.83 16.45 8.29
CA ALA A 306 -9.74 16.12 7.39
C ALA A 306 -9.82 16.84 6.04
N THR A 307 -10.98 17.32 5.60
CA THR A 307 -11.15 18.00 4.29
C THR A 307 -11.42 19.50 4.41
N GLY A 308 -11.58 20.02 5.64
CA GLY A 308 -12.02 21.40 5.88
C GLY A 308 -13.42 21.74 5.33
N ARG A 309 -14.24 20.72 5.01
CA ARG A 309 -15.56 20.89 4.35
C ARG A 309 -16.63 20.10 5.08
N SER A 310 -17.79 20.69 5.34
CA SER A 310 -18.88 19.96 6.00
C SER A 310 -19.41 18.84 5.10
N LEU A 311 -19.26 17.61 5.59
CA LEU A 311 -19.80 16.37 5.01
C LEU A 311 -20.99 15.82 5.83
N GLU A 312 -21.61 16.63 6.68
CA GLU A 312 -22.70 16.16 7.56
C GLU A 312 -23.94 15.67 6.80
N THR A 313 -24.15 16.19 5.59
CA THR A 313 -25.31 15.90 4.76
C THR A 313 -25.18 14.62 3.93
N PHE A 314 -24.03 13.93 3.97
CA PHE A 314 -23.83 12.73 3.14
C PHE A 314 -24.64 11.54 3.69
N PRO A 315 -25.60 11.00 2.90
CA PRO A 315 -26.57 10.03 3.40
C PRO A 315 -25.96 8.80 4.06
N ILE A 316 -24.96 8.18 3.41
CA ILE A 316 -24.36 6.92 3.87
C ILE A 316 -23.64 7.03 5.22
N LEU A 317 -23.15 8.22 5.58
CA LEU A 317 -22.44 8.46 6.85
C LEU A 317 -23.32 9.15 7.89
N LYS A 318 -24.55 9.53 7.52
CA LYS A 318 -25.42 10.35 8.38
C LYS A 318 -25.90 9.54 9.58
N GLY A 319 -25.59 10.04 10.78
CA GLY A 319 -26.00 9.41 12.04
C GLY A 319 -25.28 8.11 12.37
N VAL A 320 -24.23 7.76 11.61
CA VAL A 320 -23.38 6.60 11.92
C VAL A 320 -22.38 6.99 13.00
N VAL A 321 -22.24 6.13 14.00
CA VAL A 321 -21.15 6.17 14.98
C VAL A 321 -20.39 4.86 14.88
N SER A 322 -19.08 4.94 14.69
CA SER A 322 -18.24 3.76 14.49
C SER A 322 -16.82 4.04 14.96
N ASP A 323 -16.09 2.96 15.18
CA ASP A 323 -14.63 3.03 15.24
C ASP A 323 -14.11 3.19 13.81
N LEU A 324 -13.00 3.90 13.65
CA LEU A 324 -12.35 4.05 12.37
C LEU A 324 -10.84 4.14 12.51
N VAL A 325 -10.17 3.75 11.42
CA VAL A 325 -8.72 3.93 11.24
C VAL A 325 -8.50 4.84 10.05
N LEU A 326 -7.70 5.87 10.26
CA LEU A 326 -7.29 6.85 9.28
C LEU A 326 -5.82 6.63 8.94
N GLU A 327 -5.51 6.57 7.64
CA GLU A 327 -4.18 6.36 7.09
C GLU A 327 -3.86 7.52 6.15
N PHE A 328 -2.71 8.16 6.35
CA PHE A 328 -2.11 9.09 5.39
C PHE A 328 -0.72 8.61 5.05
N SER A 329 -0.34 8.58 3.78
CA SER A 329 1.04 8.30 3.40
C SER A 329 1.47 9.08 2.17
N ASN A 330 2.72 9.56 2.16
CA ASN A 330 3.28 10.25 0.99
C ASN A 330 3.79 9.28 -0.09
N GLU A 331 4.09 8.05 0.29
CA GLU A 331 4.54 6.96 -0.57
C GLU A 331 3.93 5.65 -0.11
N ASP A 332 4.00 4.60 -0.93
CA ASP A 332 3.64 3.28 -0.45
C ASP A 332 4.69 2.79 0.56
N LEU A 333 4.23 2.37 1.74
CA LEU A 333 5.03 1.70 2.75
C LEU A 333 4.69 0.22 2.77
N TYR A 334 5.71 -0.62 2.82
CA TYR A 334 5.55 -2.07 2.69
C TYR A 334 6.10 -2.80 3.91
N ASN A 335 5.45 -3.90 4.29
CA ASN A 335 5.90 -4.79 5.36
C ASN A 335 6.20 -4.05 6.67
N ILE A 336 5.29 -3.19 7.12
CA ILE A 336 5.39 -2.53 8.42
C ILE A 336 5.62 -3.59 9.49
N ARG A 337 6.71 -3.45 10.25
CA ARG A 337 7.17 -4.47 11.20
C ARG A 337 6.61 -4.26 12.60
N ASP A 338 6.11 -3.06 12.87
CA ASP A 338 5.57 -2.73 14.17
C ASP A 338 4.22 -3.43 14.44
N ASP A 339 4.21 -4.32 15.43
CA ASP A 339 3.04 -5.13 15.77
C ASP A 339 1.82 -4.30 16.22
N ASN A 340 2.03 -3.13 16.84
CA ASN A 340 0.90 -2.30 17.27
C ASN A 340 0.26 -1.57 16.09
N VAL A 341 1.08 -1.10 15.14
CA VAL A 341 0.56 -0.52 13.90
C VAL A 341 -0.19 -1.60 13.12
N ASN A 342 0.41 -2.79 12.97
CA ASN A 342 -0.25 -3.92 12.32
C ASN A 342 -1.56 -4.31 13.00
N MET A 343 -1.60 -4.38 14.34
CA MET A 343 -2.84 -4.65 15.07
C MET A 343 -3.93 -3.62 14.78
N VAL A 344 -3.58 -2.34 14.61
CA VAL A 344 -4.53 -1.28 14.24
C VAL A 344 -5.00 -1.44 12.79
N LEU A 345 -4.10 -1.73 11.85
CA LEU A 345 -4.41 -1.97 10.44
C LEU A 345 -5.27 -3.24 10.25
N ASP A 346 -4.98 -4.28 11.02
CA ASP A 346 -5.61 -5.60 10.98
C ASP A 346 -7.05 -5.61 11.52
N LYS A 347 -7.47 -4.57 12.26
CA LYS A 347 -8.87 -4.42 12.74
C LYS A 347 -9.90 -4.54 11.61
N TYR A 348 -9.51 -4.21 10.38
CA TYR A 348 -10.41 -4.10 9.25
C TYR A 348 -10.03 -5.04 8.09
N ILE A 349 -8.75 -5.32 7.88
CA ILE A 349 -8.30 -6.30 6.87
C ILE A 349 -7.15 -7.11 7.48
N SER A 350 -7.35 -8.40 7.69
CA SER A 350 -6.32 -9.27 8.25
C SER A 350 -5.10 -9.38 7.32
N GLY A 351 -3.91 -9.15 7.88
CA GLY A 351 -2.62 -9.34 7.22
C GLY A 351 -2.17 -8.19 6.33
N ASP A 352 -2.86 -7.04 6.35
CA ASP A 352 -2.47 -5.86 5.58
C ASP A 352 -1.35 -5.09 6.31
N LYS A 353 -0.10 -5.52 6.08
CA LYS A 353 1.11 -4.86 6.61
C LYS A 353 1.60 -3.71 5.75
N ASN A 354 0.76 -3.18 4.87
CA ASN A 354 1.12 -2.14 3.92
C ASN A 354 0.28 -0.90 4.17
N ILE A 355 0.86 0.27 3.89
CA ILE A 355 0.14 1.55 3.91
C ILE A 355 0.31 2.17 2.53
N SER A 356 -0.78 2.23 1.78
CA SER A 356 -0.76 2.80 0.43
C SER A 356 -0.63 4.31 0.47
N LYS A 357 0.01 4.87 -0.57
CA LYS A 357 0.07 6.31 -0.82
C LYS A 357 -1.32 6.93 -0.87
N GLY A 358 -1.42 8.15 -0.34
CA GLY A 358 -2.64 8.93 -0.28
C GLY A 358 -3.31 8.82 1.08
N ALA A 359 -4.62 8.99 1.10
CA ALA A 359 -5.40 9.07 2.32
C ALA A 359 -6.57 8.10 2.29
N LYS A 360 -6.71 7.32 3.35
CA LYS A 360 -7.67 6.24 3.46
C LYS A 360 -8.30 6.19 4.84
N ILE A 361 -9.60 5.95 4.89
CA ILE A 361 -10.34 5.66 6.12
C ILE A 361 -10.92 4.26 6.02
N LYS A 362 -10.67 3.43 7.03
CA LYS A 362 -11.26 2.10 7.19
C LYS A 362 -12.27 2.17 8.33
N LEU A 363 -13.50 1.72 8.10
CA LEU A 363 -14.55 1.69 9.11
C LEU A 363 -15.57 0.59 8.85
N HIS A 364 -16.30 0.21 9.90
CA HIS A 364 -17.51 -0.60 9.75
C HIS A 364 -18.74 0.29 9.68
N LEU A 365 -19.56 0.07 8.65
CA LEU A 365 -20.87 0.69 8.51
C LEU A 365 -21.98 -0.33 8.83
N PRO A 366 -23.07 0.08 9.50
CA PRO A 366 -24.22 -0.79 9.72
C PRO A 366 -24.83 -1.24 8.38
N SER A 367 -25.07 -2.55 8.24
CA SER A 367 -25.58 -3.12 6.99
C SER A 367 -26.98 -2.64 6.62
N ASP A 368 -27.84 -2.42 7.62
CA ASP A 368 -29.22 -1.93 7.48
C ASP A 368 -29.29 -0.51 6.92
N LYS A 369 -28.24 0.30 7.13
CA LYS A 369 -28.10 1.63 6.54
C LYS A 369 -27.70 1.61 5.07
N ILE A 370 -27.23 0.47 4.58
CA ILE A 370 -26.67 0.36 3.23
C ILE A 370 -27.55 -0.55 2.36
N VAL A 371 -28.06 -1.67 2.90
CA VAL A 371 -28.77 -2.72 2.16
C VAL A 371 -30.00 -3.18 2.95
N GLN A 372 -31.18 -3.18 2.33
CA GLN A 372 -32.42 -3.65 2.99
C GLN A 372 -32.57 -5.18 3.05
N ARG A 373 -31.70 -5.96 2.38
CA ARG A 373 -31.85 -7.41 2.19
C ARG A 373 -30.57 -8.23 2.42
N VAL A 374 -29.75 -7.90 3.43
CA VAL A 374 -28.58 -8.73 3.76
C VAL A 374 -28.93 -9.77 4.82
N LYS A 375 -28.77 -11.05 4.49
CA LYS A 375 -28.92 -12.20 5.40
C LYS A 375 -27.69 -12.39 6.33
N GLU A 376 -27.17 -11.33 6.94
CA GLU A 376 -25.83 -11.22 7.57
C GLU A 376 -24.70 -10.84 6.58
N PRO A 377 -23.68 -10.04 7.00
CA PRO A 377 -23.41 -9.55 8.35
C PRO A 377 -24.05 -8.19 8.70
N ASN A 378 -24.28 -7.96 10.00
CA ASN A 378 -24.84 -6.70 10.54
C ASN A 378 -23.98 -5.45 10.30
N LYS A 379 -22.70 -5.63 9.97
CA LYS A 379 -21.73 -4.57 9.67
C LYS A 379 -20.95 -4.92 8.41
N ILE A 380 -20.74 -3.92 7.56
CA ILE A 380 -19.98 -4.03 6.33
C ILE A 380 -18.71 -3.22 6.50
N LEU A 381 -17.56 -3.80 6.16
CA LEU A 381 -16.31 -3.05 6.04
C LEU A 381 -16.39 -2.12 4.82
N VAL A 382 -16.16 -0.83 5.04
CA VAL A 382 -16.07 0.16 3.98
C VAL A 382 -14.74 0.89 4.07
N GLN A 383 -14.13 1.10 2.91
CA GLN A 383 -12.93 1.91 2.78
C GLN A 383 -13.27 3.20 2.04
N ILE A 384 -12.86 4.33 2.60
CA ILE A 384 -13.01 5.65 1.99
C ILE A 384 -11.64 6.10 1.54
N TYR A 385 -11.44 6.29 0.24
CA TYR A 385 -10.22 6.86 -0.31
C TYR A 385 -10.45 8.34 -0.60
N LEU A 386 -9.58 9.22 -0.11
CA LEU A 386 -9.64 10.65 -0.38
C LEU A 386 -8.65 10.97 -1.51
N ILE A 387 -9.18 11.42 -2.66
CA ILE A 387 -8.41 11.62 -3.90
C ILE A 387 -8.82 12.96 -4.50
N ASP A 388 -7.89 13.91 -4.59
CA ASP A 388 -8.00 15.15 -5.40
C ASP A 388 -9.36 15.87 -5.28
N GLY A 389 -9.83 16.15 -4.06
CA GLY A 389 -11.10 16.85 -3.83
C GLY A 389 -12.35 16.01 -4.02
N SER A 390 -12.18 14.69 -4.14
CA SER A 390 -13.25 13.71 -4.09
C SER A 390 -12.95 12.67 -3.01
N PHE A 391 -13.99 11.91 -2.62
CA PHE A 391 -13.78 10.66 -1.92
C PHE A 391 -14.46 9.52 -2.67
N SER A 392 -13.85 8.34 -2.63
CA SER A 392 -14.44 7.12 -3.17
C SER A 392 -14.70 6.11 -2.07
N LEU A 393 -15.82 5.39 -2.19
CA LEU A 393 -16.16 4.29 -1.29
C LEU A 393 -15.88 2.96 -2.00
N LYS A 394 -15.08 2.12 -1.35
CA LYS A 394 -14.86 0.73 -1.76
C LYS A 394 -15.59 -0.19 -0.81
N PHE A 395 -16.47 -0.99 -1.38
CA PHE A 395 -17.21 -2.06 -0.71
C PHE A 395 -16.50 -3.41 -0.95
N PRO A 396 -16.82 -4.47 -0.18
CA PRO A 396 -16.31 -5.81 -0.46
C PRO A 396 -16.76 -6.32 -1.83
N ASP A 397 -15.85 -6.94 -2.60
CA ASP A 397 -16.05 -7.29 -4.02
C ASP A 397 -17.20 -8.29 -4.28
N LYS A 398 -17.68 -8.99 -3.25
CA LYS A 398 -18.76 -9.98 -3.34
C LYS A 398 -20.09 -9.49 -2.75
N LEU A 399 -20.13 -8.25 -2.25
CA LEU A 399 -21.32 -7.71 -1.62
C LEU A 399 -22.31 -7.25 -2.69
N LEU A 400 -23.44 -7.95 -2.76
CA LEU A 400 -24.55 -7.60 -3.64
C LEU A 400 -25.46 -6.58 -2.96
N PHE A 401 -25.87 -5.59 -3.73
CA PHE A 401 -26.77 -4.53 -3.34
C PHE A 401 -28.03 -4.60 -4.18
N ASP A 402 -29.17 -4.42 -3.55
CA ASP A 402 -30.39 -4.08 -4.27
C ASP A 402 -30.26 -2.67 -4.87
N LEU A 403 -30.41 -2.52 -6.20
CA LEU A 403 -30.20 -1.24 -6.88
C LEU A 403 -31.12 -0.13 -6.36
N ALA A 404 -32.36 -0.47 -5.98
CA ALA A 404 -33.27 0.47 -5.33
C ALA A 404 -32.73 0.96 -3.97
N SER A 405 -32.16 0.06 -3.17
CA SER A 405 -31.47 0.41 -1.92
C SER A 405 -30.27 1.33 -2.16
N VAL A 406 -29.48 1.10 -3.22
CA VAL A 406 -28.38 1.99 -3.63
C VAL A 406 -28.91 3.41 -3.87
N THR A 407 -29.97 3.55 -4.67
CA THR A 407 -30.55 4.86 -4.96
C THR A 407 -31.23 5.52 -3.77
N ASN A 408 -31.78 4.76 -2.83
CA ASN A 408 -32.48 5.32 -1.66
C ASN A 408 -31.53 5.74 -0.54
N ASN A 409 -30.53 4.89 -0.27
CA ASN A 409 -29.69 5.03 0.91
C ASN A 409 -28.39 5.78 0.61
N LEU A 410 -27.86 5.65 -0.62
CA LEU A 410 -26.54 6.18 -0.97
C LEU A 410 -26.62 7.49 -1.77
N ILE A 411 -27.73 7.72 -2.47
CA ILE A 411 -27.92 8.89 -3.33
C ILE A 411 -29.16 9.67 -2.86
N PRO A 412 -29.07 10.98 -2.55
CA PRO A 412 -30.24 11.74 -2.16
C PRO A 412 -31.30 11.77 -3.26
N LYS A 413 -32.59 11.63 -2.89
CA LYS A 413 -33.75 12.04 -3.71
C LYS A 413 -33.89 11.38 -5.11
N VAL A 414 -33.27 10.22 -5.36
CA VAL A 414 -33.56 9.44 -6.57
C VAL A 414 -34.88 8.67 -6.35
N PRO A 415 -35.93 8.87 -7.17
CA PRO A 415 -37.23 8.24 -6.92
C PRO A 415 -37.18 6.70 -7.07
N VAL A 416 -37.79 5.94 -6.16
CA VAL A 416 -37.96 4.47 -6.31
C VAL A 416 -38.90 4.09 -7.45
N ALA A 417 -39.80 5.00 -7.83
CA ALA A 417 -40.74 4.82 -8.95
C ALA A 417 -40.06 4.56 -10.31
N LEU A 418 -38.73 4.74 -10.37
CA LEU A 418 -37.82 4.24 -11.39
C LEU A 418 -38.00 2.77 -11.70
N PHE A 419 -37.94 1.96 -10.64
CA PHE A 419 -37.67 0.54 -10.77
C PHE A 419 -38.90 -0.18 -11.26
N SER A 420 -40.06 0.11 -10.68
CA SER A 420 -41.32 -0.56 -11.03
C SER A 420 -41.77 -0.35 -12.47
N LYS A 421 -41.32 0.71 -13.15
CA LYS A 421 -41.65 0.97 -14.57
C LYS A 421 -40.79 0.16 -15.54
N VAL A 422 -39.51 0.00 -15.22
CA VAL A 422 -38.53 -0.67 -16.11
C VAL A 422 -38.36 -2.14 -15.74
N PHE A 423 -38.23 -2.43 -14.45
CA PHE A 423 -37.93 -3.73 -13.89
C PHE A 423 -39.11 -4.22 -13.01
N GLN A 424 -39.50 -5.48 -13.13
CA GLN A 424 -40.53 -6.03 -12.24
C GLN A 424 -40.03 -6.11 -10.79
N VAL A 425 -38.75 -6.45 -10.61
CA VAL A 425 -38.06 -6.55 -9.34
C VAL A 425 -36.75 -5.78 -9.47
N SER A 426 -36.38 -5.04 -8.42
CA SER A 426 -35.11 -4.31 -8.41
C SER A 426 -33.93 -5.28 -8.49
N PRO A 427 -32.96 -5.02 -9.39
CA PRO A 427 -31.86 -5.94 -9.63
C PRO A 427 -30.83 -5.92 -8.49
N GLU A 428 -30.22 -7.09 -8.25
CA GLU A 428 -29.01 -7.18 -7.44
C GLU A 428 -27.79 -6.76 -8.25
N VAL A 429 -26.93 -5.92 -7.65
CA VAL A 429 -25.79 -5.31 -8.32
C VAL A 429 -24.56 -5.27 -7.43
N LEU A 430 -23.39 -5.31 -8.05
CA LEU A 430 -22.10 -5.00 -7.43
C LEU A 430 -21.79 -3.52 -7.68
N ILE A 431 -21.47 -2.76 -6.63
CA ILE A 431 -20.98 -1.38 -6.80
C ILE A 431 -19.52 -1.44 -7.23
N THR A 432 -19.23 -1.12 -8.49
CA THR A 432 -17.88 -1.13 -9.06
C THR A 432 -17.18 0.21 -8.89
N LYS A 433 -17.93 1.30 -8.75
CA LYS A 433 -17.41 2.65 -8.47
C LYS A 433 -18.41 3.43 -7.64
N PHE A 434 -17.94 4.08 -6.59
CA PHE A 434 -18.70 5.08 -5.86
C PHE A 434 -17.79 6.27 -5.58
N VAL A 435 -18.01 7.40 -6.24
CA VAL A 435 -17.19 8.60 -6.10
C VAL A 435 -18.06 9.79 -5.78
N VAL A 436 -17.58 10.63 -4.88
CA VAL A 436 -18.23 11.87 -4.47
C VAL A 436 -17.24 13.01 -4.62
N ASP A 437 -17.57 13.99 -5.43
CA ASP A 437 -16.85 15.25 -5.50
C ASP A 437 -17.24 16.11 -4.28
N ILE A 438 -16.26 16.47 -3.45
CA ILE A 438 -16.48 17.22 -2.21
C ILE A 438 -16.89 18.67 -2.50
N MET A 439 -16.40 19.24 -3.60
CA MET A 439 -16.61 20.63 -3.99
C MET A 439 -17.97 20.84 -4.65
N THR A 440 -18.30 20.00 -5.62
CA THR A 440 -19.56 20.07 -6.36
C THR A 440 -20.68 19.32 -5.65
N LYS A 441 -20.36 18.43 -4.69
CA LYS A 441 -21.30 17.48 -4.08
C LYS A 441 -21.94 16.52 -5.09
N GLU A 442 -21.32 16.36 -6.26
CA GLU A 442 -21.74 15.39 -7.26
C GLU A 442 -21.41 13.97 -6.79
N ILE A 443 -22.33 13.04 -6.98
CA ILE A 443 -22.18 11.62 -6.65
C ILE A 443 -22.27 10.84 -7.95
N ASN A 444 -21.24 10.06 -8.26
CA ASN A 444 -21.20 9.13 -9.39
C ASN A 444 -21.08 7.70 -8.86
N VAL A 445 -22.08 6.88 -9.22
CA VAL A 445 -22.14 5.46 -8.84
C VAL A 445 -22.17 4.63 -10.10
N LYS A 446 -21.28 3.66 -10.22
CA LYS A 446 -21.34 2.61 -11.23
C LYS A 446 -21.60 1.27 -10.59
N CYS A 447 -22.52 0.52 -11.18
CA CYS A 447 -22.92 -0.79 -10.71
C CYS A 447 -22.90 -1.80 -11.86
N LEU A 448 -22.73 -3.08 -11.52
CA LEU A 448 -22.82 -4.20 -12.45
C LEU A 448 -23.84 -5.22 -11.94
N ALA A 449 -24.83 -5.59 -12.76
CA ALA A 449 -25.69 -6.73 -12.47
C ALA A 449 -24.99 -8.03 -12.91
N PRO A 450 -24.67 -8.94 -11.97
CA PRO A 450 -24.10 -10.25 -12.32
C PRO A 450 -25.13 -11.21 -12.91
N GLU A 451 -26.41 -11.03 -12.56
CA GLU A 451 -27.51 -11.85 -13.04
C GLU A 451 -28.17 -11.27 -14.30
N GLU A 452 -28.95 -12.10 -14.97
CA GLU A 452 -29.74 -11.68 -16.12
C GLU A 452 -30.87 -10.73 -15.68
N LEU A 453 -30.97 -9.58 -16.34
CA LEU A 453 -31.97 -8.57 -16.05
C LEU A 453 -33.13 -8.64 -17.01
N ILE A 454 -34.32 -8.64 -16.44
CA ILE A 454 -35.58 -8.66 -17.16
C ILE A 454 -36.21 -7.27 -17.13
N MET A 455 -36.42 -6.69 -18.30
CA MET A 455 -37.03 -5.38 -18.50
C MET A 455 -38.41 -5.51 -19.16
N GLY A 456 -39.35 -4.69 -18.70
CA GLY A 456 -40.60 -4.47 -19.43
C GLY A 456 -41.55 -5.66 -19.48
N LYS A 457 -41.85 -6.29 -18.34
CA LYS A 457 -42.66 -7.51 -18.28
C LYS A 457 -42.17 -8.62 -19.23
N ASP A 458 -40.91 -9.01 -19.04
CA ASP A 458 -40.25 -10.05 -19.83
C ASP A 458 -39.96 -9.69 -21.30
N LEU A 459 -40.21 -8.46 -21.75
CA LEU A 459 -39.98 -8.05 -23.14
C LEU A 459 -38.51 -8.18 -23.53
N MET A 460 -37.60 -7.90 -22.60
CA MET A 460 -36.18 -8.04 -22.85
C MET A 460 -35.39 -8.57 -21.66
N ALA A 461 -34.59 -9.61 -21.92
CA ALA A 461 -33.57 -10.10 -21.01
C ALA A 461 -32.17 -9.69 -21.50
N VAL A 462 -31.34 -9.13 -20.62
CA VAL A 462 -29.94 -8.75 -20.89
C VAL A 462 -29.01 -9.27 -19.80
N LYS A 463 -27.74 -9.53 -20.14
CA LYS A 463 -26.71 -9.96 -19.18
C LYS A 463 -25.62 -8.91 -19.03
N ASN A 464 -24.92 -8.94 -17.89
CA ASN A 464 -23.81 -8.04 -17.56
C ASN A 464 -24.19 -6.56 -17.75
N ALA A 465 -25.36 -6.17 -17.25
CA ALA A 465 -25.80 -4.79 -17.38
C ALA A 465 -24.99 -3.90 -16.44
N GLU A 466 -24.36 -2.88 -17.02
CA GLU A 466 -23.66 -1.83 -16.31
C GLU A 466 -24.60 -0.64 -16.13
N PHE A 467 -24.65 -0.11 -14.91
CA PHE A 467 -25.43 1.07 -14.57
C PHE A 467 -24.51 2.20 -14.19
N GLU A 468 -24.85 3.42 -14.59
CA GLU A 468 -24.23 4.66 -14.13
C GLU A 468 -25.31 5.62 -13.65
N ILE A 469 -25.18 6.04 -12.39
CA ILE A 469 -26.06 7.01 -11.75
C ILE A 469 -25.23 8.20 -11.34
N THR A 470 -25.57 9.38 -11.87
CA THR A 470 -24.92 10.64 -11.49
C THR A 470 -25.95 11.57 -10.87
N HIS A 471 -25.71 12.01 -9.63
CA HIS A 471 -26.56 12.97 -8.92
C HIS A 471 -25.79 14.26 -8.65
N LYS A 472 -26.36 15.40 -9.05
CA LYS A 472 -25.75 16.73 -8.96
C LYS A 472 -26.32 17.56 -7.82
N ARG A 473 -25.62 18.66 -7.48
CA ARG A 473 -26.01 19.58 -6.38
C ARG A 473 -27.41 20.17 -6.50
N ASN A 474 -27.87 20.43 -7.72
CA ASN A 474 -29.20 21.00 -8.00
C ASN A 474 -30.32 19.94 -7.95
N GLU A 475 -30.05 18.77 -7.39
CA GLU A 475 -30.98 17.63 -7.30
C GLU A 475 -31.34 17.02 -8.67
N SER A 476 -30.70 17.49 -9.74
CA SER A 476 -30.78 16.82 -11.04
C SER A 476 -29.94 15.56 -11.01
N TRP A 477 -30.42 14.53 -11.68
CA TRP A 477 -29.74 13.26 -11.75
C TRP A 477 -29.92 12.62 -13.12
N LYS A 478 -28.94 11.80 -13.49
CA LYS A 478 -28.87 11.00 -14.70
C LYS A 478 -28.79 9.53 -14.34
N PHE A 479 -29.41 8.71 -15.18
CA PHE A 479 -29.29 7.26 -15.16
C PHE A 479 -29.07 6.77 -16.57
N GLU A 480 -28.05 5.95 -16.70
CA GLU A 480 -27.64 5.31 -17.94
C GLU A 480 -27.39 3.83 -17.61
N MET A 481 -27.94 2.93 -18.41
CA MET A 481 -27.62 1.50 -18.36
C MET A 481 -27.06 1.12 -19.72
N HIS A 482 -26.02 0.29 -19.74
CA HIS A 482 -25.48 -0.33 -20.94
C HIS A 482 -25.42 -1.84 -20.76
N ALA A 483 -25.86 -2.58 -21.76
CA ALA A 483 -25.80 -4.04 -21.75
C ALA A 483 -25.67 -4.60 -23.16
N ARG A 484 -25.45 -5.91 -23.26
CA ARG A 484 -25.44 -6.62 -24.54
C ARG A 484 -26.34 -7.84 -24.49
N LYS A 485 -27.22 -7.98 -25.50
CA LYS A 485 -28.08 -9.15 -25.67
C LYS A 485 -27.59 -9.99 -26.85
N LYS A 486 -27.40 -11.29 -26.64
CA LYS A 486 -27.15 -12.22 -27.75
C LYS A 486 -28.45 -12.50 -28.49
N ILE A 487 -28.46 -12.33 -29.81
CA ILE A 487 -29.63 -12.56 -30.66
C ILE A 487 -29.18 -13.40 -31.86
N ALA A 488 -29.60 -14.66 -31.95
CA ALA A 488 -29.36 -15.55 -33.10
C ALA A 488 -27.95 -15.50 -33.74
N GLY A 489 -26.89 -15.50 -32.92
CA GLY A 489 -25.49 -15.48 -33.39
C GLY A 489 -24.89 -14.08 -33.60
N THR A 490 -25.70 -13.03 -33.50
CA THR A 490 -25.26 -11.62 -33.41
C THR A 490 -25.47 -11.07 -32.00
N PHE A 491 -25.14 -9.81 -31.81
CA PHE A 491 -25.33 -9.07 -30.57
C PHE A 491 -26.12 -7.79 -30.82
N MET A 492 -26.93 -7.43 -29.82
CA MET A 492 -27.59 -6.14 -29.72
C MET A 492 -26.95 -5.37 -28.57
N ASP A 493 -26.37 -4.22 -28.87
CA ASP A 493 -25.97 -3.26 -27.85
C ASP A 493 -27.22 -2.51 -27.37
N VAL A 494 -27.42 -2.49 -26.06
CA VAL A 494 -28.60 -1.95 -25.40
C VAL A 494 -28.19 -0.80 -24.52
N SER A 495 -28.90 0.32 -24.60
CA SER A 495 -28.84 1.37 -23.60
C SER A 495 -30.23 1.75 -23.07
N LEU A 496 -30.25 2.25 -21.84
CA LEU A 496 -31.44 2.82 -21.22
C LEU A 496 -31.06 4.14 -20.57
N GLU A 497 -31.71 5.22 -20.98
CA GLU A 497 -31.40 6.57 -20.50
C GLU A 497 -32.63 7.24 -19.91
N LYS A 498 -32.45 7.97 -18.80
CA LYS A 498 -33.48 8.87 -18.30
C LYS A 498 -33.56 10.16 -19.11
N LYS A 499 -34.74 10.47 -19.66
CA LYS A 499 -35.06 11.76 -20.29
C LYS A 499 -36.27 12.39 -19.61
N LYS A 500 -36.02 13.46 -18.83
CA LYS A 500 -37.05 14.11 -17.98
C LYS A 500 -37.73 13.10 -17.07
N ASP A 501 -39.00 12.77 -17.31
CA ASP A 501 -39.80 11.84 -16.51
C ASP A 501 -39.90 10.44 -17.14
N HIS A 502 -39.28 10.22 -18.31
CA HIS A 502 -39.37 9.01 -19.13
C HIS A 502 -38.04 8.25 -19.21
N TYR A 503 -38.12 6.96 -19.55
CA TYR A 503 -36.95 6.13 -19.84
C TYR A 503 -36.97 5.71 -21.29
N LEU A 504 -35.94 6.12 -22.01
CA LEU A 504 -35.76 5.77 -23.41
C LEU A 504 -34.85 4.55 -23.49
N PHE A 505 -35.42 3.44 -23.93
CA PHE A 505 -34.68 2.28 -24.39
C PHE A 505 -34.11 2.54 -25.77
N LEU A 506 -32.86 2.18 -26.00
CA LEU A 506 -32.23 2.17 -27.31
C LEU A 506 -31.51 0.84 -27.53
N GLY A 507 -31.68 0.25 -28.70
CA GLY A 507 -30.98 -0.94 -29.14
C GLY A 507 -30.33 -0.73 -30.49
N LYS A 508 -29.16 -1.33 -30.71
CA LYS A 508 -28.50 -1.37 -32.02
C LYS A 508 -28.08 -2.78 -32.38
N ILE A 509 -28.43 -3.24 -33.57
CA ILE A 509 -28.01 -4.51 -34.15
C ILE A 509 -27.43 -4.23 -35.53
N ASP A 510 -26.17 -4.58 -35.76
CA ASP A 510 -25.51 -4.26 -37.04
C ASP A 510 -26.13 -5.05 -38.21
N LYS A 511 -26.46 -6.33 -37.98
CA LYS A 511 -27.10 -7.21 -38.97
C LYS A 511 -27.97 -8.29 -38.31
N ILE A 512 -29.19 -8.48 -38.82
CA ILE A 512 -30.12 -9.56 -38.41
C ILE A 512 -31.09 -9.89 -39.54
N THR A 513 -31.55 -11.13 -39.65
CA THR A 513 -32.65 -11.48 -40.58
C THR A 513 -34.02 -11.21 -39.97
N THR A 514 -35.03 -10.95 -40.81
CA THR A 514 -36.42 -10.81 -40.35
C THR A 514 -36.94 -12.04 -39.62
N LYS A 515 -36.53 -13.26 -40.02
CA LYS A 515 -36.85 -14.49 -39.31
C LYS A 515 -36.26 -14.48 -37.90
N GLN A 516 -34.96 -14.21 -37.78
CA GLN A 516 -34.30 -14.14 -36.48
C GLN A 516 -34.93 -13.07 -35.59
N LEU A 517 -35.27 -11.91 -36.14
CA LEU A 517 -35.95 -10.84 -35.43
C LEU A 517 -37.31 -11.32 -34.88
N ALA A 518 -38.18 -11.89 -35.73
CA ALA A 518 -39.49 -12.39 -35.30
C ALA A 518 -39.37 -13.51 -34.25
N THR A 519 -38.44 -14.44 -34.43
CA THR A 519 -38.23 -15.56 -33.50
C THR A 519 -37.75 -15.09 -32.12
N ASN A 520 -36.86 -14.09 -32.05
CA ASN A 520 -36.27 -13.64 -30.78
C ASN A 520 -37.14 -12.69 -29.95
N PHE A 521 -38.19 -12.12 -30.55
CA PHE A 521 -39.07 -11.13 -29.89
C PHE A 521 -40.52 -11.62 -29.71
N GLY A 522 -40.71 -12.94 -29.61
CA GLY A 522 -41.98 -13.54 -29.19
C GLY A 522 -42.94 -13.94 -30.31
N ALA A 523 -42.60 -13.66 -31.57
CA ALA A 523 -43.37 -14.10 -32.73
C ALA A 523 -42.78 -15.40 -33.33
N LYS A 524 -42.39 -16.36 -32.48
CA LYS A 524 -41.70 -17.60 -32.88
C LYS A 524 -42.47 -18.36 -33.96
N GLN A 525 -43.79 -18.51 -33.79
CA GLN A 525 -44.64 -19.15 -34.79
C GLN A 525 -44.66 -18.41 -36.13
N VAL A 526 -44.66 -17.06 -36.13
CA VAL A 526 -44.59 -16.27 -37.37
C VAL A 526 -43.22 -16.43 -38.04
N GLY A 527 -42.14 -16.37 -37.26
CA GLY A 527 -40.78 -16.56 -37.76
C GLY A 527 -40.54 -17.96 -38.35
N GLU A 528 -41.03 -19.00 -37.68
CA GLU A 528 -40.83 -20.40 -38.10
C GLU A 528 -41.83 -20.85 -39.17
N ALA A 529 -43.12 -20.55 -39.02
CA ALA A 529 -44.17 -21.07 -39.89
C ALA A 529 -44.51 -20.16 -41.08
N THR A 530 -44.35 -18.83 -40.97
CA THR A 530 -44.67 -17.91 -42.08
C THR A 530 -43.41 -17.48 -42.82
N ILE A 531 -42.49 -16.83 -42.11
CA ILE A 531 -41.24 -16.33 -42.72
C ILE A 531 -40.34 -17.51 -43.12
N GLY A 532 -40.33 -18.58 -42.33
CA GLY A 532 -39.56 -19.79 -42.63
C GLY A 532 -40.06 -20.57 -43.86
N GLN A 533 -41.32 -20.42 -44.26
CA GLN A 533 -41.91 -21.11 -45.42
C GLN A 533 -41.85 -20.28 -46.71
N ILE A 534 -41.78 -18.95 -46.59
CA ILE A 534 -41.75 -18.03 -47.72
C ILE A 534 -40.36 -17.37 -47.77
N GLU A 535 -39.46 -17.96 -48.57
CA GLU A 535 -38.03 -17.64 -48.56
C GLU A 535 -37.72 -16.15 -48.74
N PHE A 536 -38.43 -15.45 -49.64
CA PHE A 536 -38.19 -14.03 -49.88
C PHE A 536 -38.58 -13.12 -48.70
N LEU A 537 -39.40 -13.59 -47.75
CA LEU A 537 -39.71 -12.83 -46.53
C LEU A 537 -38.56 -12.83 -45.53
N ASN A 538 -37.60 -13.75 -45.67
CA ASN A 538 -36.42 -13.86 -44.82
C ASN A 538 -35.20 -13.12 -45.41
N TYR A 539 -35.20 -11.80 -45.32
CA TYR A 539 -34.10 -10.96 -45.79
C TYR A 539 -33.28 -10.39 -44.64
N ASP A 540 -32.04 -9.99 -44.96
CA ASP A 540 -31.15 -9.31 -44.04
C ASP A 540 -31.62 -7.87 -43.78
N LEU A 541 -31.52 -7.44 -42.54
CA LEU A 541 -31.67 -6.07 -42.08
C LEU A 541 -30.32 -5.58 -41.58
N LEU A 542 -29.87 -4.42 -42.05
CA LEU A 542 -28.67 -3.74 -41.60
C LEU A 542 -29.01 -2.55 -40.69
N ASP A 543 -28.08 -2.20 -39.80
CA ASP A 543 -28.14 -1.01 -38.94
C ASP A 543 -29.47 -0.87 -38.19
N VAL A 544 -29.99 -2.00 -37.69
CA VAL A 544 -31.28 -2.02 -37.01
C VAL A 544 -31.18 -1.26 -35.70
N ARG A 545 -32.02 -0.24 -35.56
CA ARG A 545 -32.22 0.54 -34.35
C ARG A 545 -33.51 0.09 -33.68
N VAL A 546 -33.49 0.05 -32.37
CA VAL A 546 -34.63 -0.28 -31.54
C VAL A 546 -34.87 0.87 -30.58
N ASP A 547 -36.11 1.30 -30.42
CA ASP A 547 -36.48 2.31 -29.42
C ASP A 547 -37.76 1.91 -28.68
N ALA A 548 -37.85 2.29 -27.40
CA ALA A 548 -39.06 2.14 -26.60
C ALA A 548 -39.10 3.17 -25.46
N ASP A 549 -40.30 3.59 -25.06
CA ASP A 549 -40.54 4.42 -23.88
C ASP A 549 -41.26 3.59 -22.80
N PHE A 550 -40.68 3.51 -21.60
CA PHE A 550 -41.22 2.77 -20.46
C PHE A 550 -42.31 3.53 -19.65
N ASN A 551 -42.75 4.71 -20.08
CA ASN A 551 -43.84 5.44 -19.44
C ASN A 551 -45.24 5.18 -20.03
N GLU A 552 -45.34 4.57 -21.21
CA GLU A 552 -46.59 4.25 -21.89
C GLU A 552 -46.78 2.72 -21.97
N ASP A 553 -47.88 2.24 -22.58
CA ASP A 553 -47.99 0.84 -22.97
C ASP A 553 -46.73 0.46 -23.75
N MET A 554 -45.92 -0.46 -23.22
CA MET A 554 -44.57 -0.67 -23.74
C MET A 554 -44.60 -1.27 -25.15
N LYS A 555 -43.99 -0.55 -26.10
CA LYS A 555 -43.87 -0.96 -27.52
C LYS A 555 -42.40 -0.89 -27.91
N LEU A 556 -41.85 -2.01 -28.39
CA LEU A 556 -40.53 -1.98 -29.02
C LEU A 556 -40.72 -1.62 -30.50
N HIS A 557 -40.12 -0.53 -30.92
CA HIS A 557 -40.10 -0.06 -32.29
C HIS A 557 -38.74 -0.38 -32.92
N PHE A 558 -38.74 -0.99 -34.10
CA PHE A 558 -37.55 -1.42 -34.84
C PHE A 558 -37.50 -0.69 -36.17
N VAL A 559 -36.35 -0.08 -36.49
CA VAL A 559 -36.11 0.58 -37.78
C VAL A 559 -34.80 0.06 -38.36
N GLY A 560 -34.78 -0.34 -39.62
CA GLY A 560 -33.56 -0.84 -40.25
C GLY A 560 -33.55 -0.68 -41.76
N ASN A 561 -32.38 -0.96 -42.34
CA ASN A 561 -32.15 -0.92 -43.79
C ASN A 561 -32.25 -2.35 -44.36
N PRO A 562 -33.32 -2.69 -45.08
CA PRO A 562 -33.50 -4.04 -45.59
C PRO A 562 -32.66 -4.28 -46.85
N LEU A 563 -31.92 -5.39 -46.88
CA LEU A 563 -31.32 -5.94 -48.09
C LEU A 563 -32.36 -6.78 -48.84
N PHE A 564 -33.37 -6.09 -49.35
CA PHE A 564 -34.48 -6.70 -50.07
C PHE A 564 -34.39 -6.38 -51.55
N PHE A 565 -34.08 -7.39 -52.38
CA PHE A 565 -34.11 -7.30 -53.84
C PHE A 565 -33.38 -6.07 -54.44
N ASN A 566 -32.31 -5.58 -53.81
CA ASN A 566 -31.52 -4.39 -54.20
C ASN A 566 -32.29 -3.06 -54.26
N TYR A 567 -33.41 -2.92 -53.55
CA TYR A 567 -34.10 -1.64 -53.41
C TYR A 567 -33.38 -0.75 -52.37
N ASN A 568 -32.38 0.01 -52.84
CA ASN A 568 -31.44 0.77 -52.01
C ASN A 568 -32.07 1.85 -51.09
N SER A 569 -33.28 2.31 -51.42
CA SER A 569 -34.01 3.36 -50.68
C SER A 569 -35.10 2.79 -49.74
N SER A 570 -35.16 1.47 -49.57
CA SER A 570 -36.18 0.82 -48.73
C SER A 570 -35.97 1.05 -47.24
N LYS A 571 -37.05 0.98 -46.47
CA LYS A 571 -37.02 1.04 -45.01
C LYS A 571 -37.82 -0.09 -44.40
N PHE A 572 -37.29 -0.69 -43.34
CA PHE A 572 -38.02 -1.62 -42.50
C PHE A 572 -38.50 -0.90 -41.24
N GLU A 573 -39.74 -1.16 -40.85
CA GLU A 573 -40.34 -0.67 -39.61
C GLU A 573 -41.08 -1.82 -38.92
N GLY A 574 -40.81 -2.06 -37.64
CA GLY A 574 -41.38 -3.17 -36.88
C GLY A 574 -41.82 -2.73 -35.51
N TYR A 575 -42.90 -3.32 -35.01
CA TYR A 575 -43.48 -3.05 -33.69
C TYR A 575 -43.74 -4.35 -32.97
N VAL A 576 -43.25 -4.48 -31.73
CA VAL A 576 -43.61 -5.56 -30.82
C VAL A 576 -44.48 -4.98 -29.71
N LEU A 577 -45.68 -5.54 -29.59
CA LEU A 577 -46.74 -5.10 -28.69
C LEU A 577 -47.14 -6.25 -27.78
N ASP A 578 -47.45 -5.96 -26.52
CA ASP A 578 -48.13 -6.91 -25.64
C ASP A 578 -49.64 -6.66 -25.70
N VAL A 579 -50.41 -7.63 -26.21
CA VAL A 579 -51.87 -7.51 -26.39
C VAL A 579 -52.55 -8.70 -25.74
N ASN A 580 -53.32 -8.48 -24.68
CA ASN A 580 -54.08 -9.51 -23.95
C ASN A 580 -53.21 -10.69 -23.45
N GLY A 581 -51.98 -10.43 -23.01
CA GLY A 581 -51.06 -11.46 -22.51
C GLY A 581 -50.37 -12.28 -23.61
N ALA A 582 -50.48 -11.87 -24.87
CA ALA A 582 -49.74 -12.45 -25.98
C ALA A 582 -48.94 -11.37 -26.73
N ARG A 583 -47.66 -11.66 -27.00
CA ARG A 583 -46.81 -10.78 -27.81
C ARG A 583 -47.20 -10.87 -29.27
N LYS A 584 -47.46 -9.72 -29.88
CA LYS A 584 -47.71 -9.59 -31.32
C LYS A 584 -46.59 -8.77 -31.93
N MET A 585 -46.15 -9.18 -33.11
CA MET A 585 -45.23 -8.39 -33.92
C MET A 585 -45.95 -7.97 -35.20
N ILE A 586 -45.86 -6.68 -35.51
CA ILE A 586 -46.34 -6.09 -36.76
C ILE A 586 -45.12 -5.50 -37.45
N PHE A 587 -44.93 -5.72 -38.74
CA PHE A 587 -43.86 -5.07 -39.48
C PHE A 587 -44.35 -4.60 -40.84
N GLY A 588 -43.77 -3.49 -41.28
CA GLY A 588 -43.95 -2.88 -42.58
C GLY A 588 -42.62 -2.82 -43.31
N LEU A 589 -42.67 -3.07 -44.61
CA LEU A 589 -41.57 -2.84 -45.53
C LEU A 589 -41.98 -1.71 -46.46
N VAL A 590 -41.31 -0.57 -46.35
CA VAL A 590 -41.53 0.57 -47.24
C VAL A 590 -40.57 0.44 -48.41
N LEU A 591 -41.12 0.18 -49.59
CA LEU A 591 -40.38 0.10 -50.83
C LEU A 591 -40.54 1.44 -51.57
N ASN A 592 -39.45 2.18 -51.69
CA ASN A 592 -39.40 3.37 -52.54
C ASN A 592 -39.05 2.94 -53.97
N ASP A 593 -39.57 3.67 -54.96
CA ASP A 593 -39.40 3.35 -56.39
C ASP A 593 -39.89 1.94 -56.77
N PHE A 594 -40.93 1.46 -56.08
CA PHE A 594 -41.49 0.13 -56.26
C PHE A 594 -42.14 -0.06 -57.64
N ARG A 595 -41.63 -1.04 -58.39
CA ARG A 595 -42.24 -1.52 -59.63
C ARG A 595 -42.76 -2.93 -59.39
N MET A 596 -44.07 -3.08 -59.53
CA MET A 596 -44.73 -4.35 -59.24
C MET A 596 -44.26 -5.46 -60.20
N ASP A 597 -44.00 -5.15 -61.47
CA ASP A 597 -43.49 -6.13 -62.44
C ASP A 597 -42.09 -6.64 -62.02
N ASP A 598 -41.19 -5.73 -61.64
CA ASP A 598 -39.84 -6.06 -61.13
C ASP A 598 -39.91 -6.90 -59.84
N PHE A 599 -40.88 -6.63 -58.97
CA PHE A 599 -41.10 -7.40 -57.75
C PHE A 599 -41.57 -8.82 -58.04
N VAL A 600 -42.58 -9.00 -58.89
CA VAL A 600 -43.10 -10.33 -59.26
C VAL A 600 -42.01 -11.14 -59.97
N GLN A 601 -41.26 -10.53 -60.89
CA GLN A 601 -40.13 -11.17 -61.58
C GLN A 601 -39.09 -11.73 -60.60
N ARG A 602 -38.74 -10.95 -59.57
CA ARG A 602 -37.78 -11.34 -58.54
C ARG A 602 -38.33 -12.38 -57.55
N CYS A 603 -39.60 -12.29 -57.17
CA CYS A 603 -40.26 -13.29 -56.32
C CYS A 603 -40.32 -14.67 -56.98
N TYR A 604 -40.60 -14.73 -58.28
CA TYR A 604 -40.74 -15.99 -59.01
C TYR A 604 -39.47 -16.43 -59.75
N GLN A 605 -38.40 -15.62 -59.70
CA GLN A 605 -37.12 -15.84 -60.41
C GLN A 605 -37.30 -16.18 -61.90
N LYS A 606 -38.28 -15.55 -62.56
CA LYS A 606 -38.63 -15.81 -63.96
C LYS A 606 -38.79 -14.48 -64.68
N ASP A 607 -38.19 -14.35 -65.86
CA ASP A 607 -38.44 -13.22 -66.76
C ASP A 607 -39.91 -13.24 -67.20
N LEU A 608 -40.65 -12.24 -66.76
CA LEU A 608 -42.06 -12.08 -67.10
C LEU A 608 -42.17 -11.21 -68.34
N ASN A 609 -42.55 -11.83 -69.46
CA ASN A 609 -42.74 -11.10 -70.72
C ASN A 609 -43.98 -10.18 -70.69
N GLN A 610 -44.96 -10.44 -69.82
CA GLN A 610 -46.18 -9.63 -69.62
C GLN A 610 -46.77 -9.86 -68.22
N VAL A 611 -47.08 -8.77 -67.52
CA VAL A 611 -47.94 -8.79 -66.32
C VAL A 611 -49.26 -8.11 -66.66
N LYS A 612 -50.39 -8.84 -66.55
CA LYS A 612 -51.73 -8.28 -66.76
C LYS A 612 -52.39 -8.01 -65.41
N TRP A 613 -52.47 -6.74 -65.04
CA TRP A 613 -53.18 -6.29 -63.84
C TRP A 613 -54.68 -6.23 -64.11
N ILE A 614 -55.45 -7.06 -63.41
CA ILE A 614 -56.92 -7.01 -63.46
C ILE A 614 -57.37 -5.93 -62.47
N SER A 615 -57.76 -4.76 -62.99
CA SER A 615 -58.14 -3.59 -62.17
C SER A 615 -59.60 -3.56 -61.71
N LYS A 616 -60.38 -4.59 -62.03
CA LYS A 616 -61.77 -4.77 -61.56
C LYS A 616 -62.01 -6.21 -61.13
N LEU A 617 -62.16 -6.42 -59.83
CA LEU A 617 -62.89 -7.58 -59.30
C LEU A 617 -64.38 -7.23 -59.38
N SER A 618 -65.04 -7.66 -60.45
CA SER A 618 -66.50 -7.77 -60.48
C SER A 618 -66.86 -9.25 -60.58
N ALA A 619 -67.42 -9.76 -59.47
CA ALA A 619 -67.91 -11.10 -59.17
C ALA A 619 -66.85 -12.20 -59.04
#